data_AF-A0AAE0WGS4-F1
#
_entry.id   AF-A0AAE0WGS4-F1
#
_cell.length_a   1.000
_cell.length_b   1.000
_cell.length_c   1.000
_cell.angle_alpha   90.00
_cell.angle_beta   90.00
_cell.angle_gamma   90.00
#
_symmetry.space_group_name_H-M   'P 1'
#
loop_
_entity.id
_entity.type
_entity.pdbx_description
1 polymer ?
#
loop_
_entity_poly.entity_id
_entity_poly.type
_entity_poly.pdbx_seq_one_letter_code
_entity_poly.pdbx_strand_id
1 'polypeptide(L)'
;MVCKTPPEKSWTITETIEAEVGQNYTYRCRKGLSWKSGQNPTVTCLHNGSWTSANVTCVCRNPPTKLWTINETSEVEVGQNYTYKCKDGLSVKSGHNPTVKCLQDGSWSATNFSCGNIR
;
A
#
# COMPACT_ATOMS: atom_id res chain seq x y z
N MET A 1 -19.43 -26.45 12.75
CA MET A 1 -19.03 -25.90 11.42
C MET A 1 -17.80 -25.06 11.66
N VAL A 2 -16.76 -25.20 10.83
CA VAL A 2 -15.52 -24.43 10.94
C VAL A 2 -15.17 -23.82 9.60
N CYS A 3 -14.58 -22.63 9.62
CA CYS A 3 -13.98 -22.03 8.45
C CYS A 3 -12.51 -22.45 8.37
N LYS A 4 -12.08 -22.83 7.18
CA LYS A 4 -10.68 -23.18 6.90
C LYS A 4 -9.92 -21.97 6.39
N THR A 5 -9.01 -22.15 5.44
CA THR A 5 -8.23 -21.08 4.80
C THR A 5 -9.12 -19.91 4.34
N PRO A 6 -8.86 -18.69 4.82
CA PRO A 6 -9.53 -17.48 4.35
C PRO A 6 -9.30 -17.22 2.86
N PRO A 7 -10.20 -16.47 2.18
CA PRO A 7 -10.02 -16.13 0.77
C PRO A 7 -8.72 -15.35 0.50
N GLU A 8 -7.96 -15.74 -0.50
CA GLU A 8 -6.71 -15.05 -0.83
C GLU A 8 -6.94 -13.58 -1.21
N LYS A 9 -6.04 -12.71 -0.75
CA LYS A 9 -6.02 -11.29 -1.11
C LYS A 9 -4.63 -10.90 -1.61
N SER A 10 -4.60 -10.05 -2.63
CA SER A 10 -3.33 -9.63 -3.24
C SER A 10 -2.45 -8.89 -2.25
N TRP A 11 -1.16 -9.25 -2.23
CA TRP A 11 -0.13 -8.66 -1.38
C TRP A 11 -0.36 -8.83 0.14
N THR A 12 -1.26 -9.72 0.55
CA THR A 12 -1.41 -10.13 1.95
C THR A 12 -0.69 -11.44 2.22
N ILE A 13 -0.51 -11.74 3.50
CA ILE A 13 -0.16 -13.05 4.02
C ILE A 13 -1.49 -13.72 4.39
N THR A 14 -1.77 -14.88 3.79
CA THR A 14 -2.95 -15.67 4.10
C THR A 14 -2.48 -16.96 4.76
N GLU A 15 -2.85 -17.14 6.02
CA GLU A 15 -2.49 -18.32 6.81
C GLU A 15 -3.63 -19.33 6.75
N THR A 16 -3.29 -20.61 6.67
CA THR A 16 -4.29 -21.67 6.81
C THR A 16 -4.60 -21.83 8.28
N ILE A 17 -5.83 -21.54 8.65
CA ILE A 17 -6.34 -21.65 10.01
C ILE A 17 -7.66 -22.42 10.01
N GLU A 18 -7.96 -23.07 11.13
CA GLU A 18 -9.30 -23.57 11.41
C GLU A 18 -9.93 -22.66 12.46
N ALA A 19 -11.05 -22.04 12.10
CA ALA A 19 -11.74 -21.08 12.94
C ALA A 19 -13.18 -21.52 13.20
N GLU A 20 -13.61 -21.40 14.45
CA GLU A 20 -15.00 -21.63 14.84
C GLU A 20 -15.90 -20.46 14.42
N VAL A 21 -17.20 -20.72 14.28
CA VAL A 21 -18.18 -19.70 13.92
C VAL A 21 -18.12 -18.52 14.88
N GLY A 22 -18.04 -17.30 14.34
CA GLY A 22 -17.88 -16.06 15.10
C GLY A 22 -16.44 -15.64 15.38
N GLN A 23 -15.45 -16.51 15.13
CA GLN A 23 -14.03 -16.11 15.23
C GLN A 23 -13.61 -15.23 14.05
N ASN A 24 -12.63 -14.37 14.32
CA ASN A 24 -12.12 -13.39 13.38
C ASN A 24 -10.71 -13.73 12.89
N TYR A 25 -10.43 -13.36 11.65
CA TYR A 25 -9.10 -13.39 11.06
C TYR A 25 -8.80 -12.04 10.43
N THR A 26 -7.63 -11.48 10.73
CA THR A 26 -7.21 -10.17 10.21
C THR A 26 -6.06 -10.35 9.22
N TYR A 27 -6.30 -9.99 7.96
CA TYR A 27 -5.25 -10.02 6.94
C TYR A 27 -4.12 -9.07 7.29
N ARG A 28 -2.89 -9.52 7.02
CA ARG A 28 -1.68 -8.71 7.14
C ARG A 28 -1.08 -8.50 5.77
N CYS A 29 -0.69 -7.27 5.46
CA CYS A 29 0.08 -7.00 4.25
C CYS A 29 1.48 -7.62 4.35
N ARG A 30 2.06 -7.99 3.20
CA ARG A 30 3.45 -8.46 3.12
C ARG A 30 4.41 -7.41 3.69
N LYS A 31 5.60 -7.85 4.12
CA LYS A 31 6.62 -7.00 4.75
C LYS A 31 6.88 -5.75 3.88
N GLY A 32 6.89 -4.57 4.52
CA GLY A 32 7.11 -3.27 3.87
C GLY A 32 5.83 -2.57 3.41
N LEU A 33 4.71 -3.27 3.29
CA LEU A 33 3.41 -2.71 2.90
C LEU A 33 2.50 -2.49 4.11
N SER A 34 1.58 -1.55 3.97
CA SER A 34 0.52 -1.28 4.94
C SER A 34 -0.84 -1.40 4.28
N TRP A 35 -1.89 -1.76 5.02
CA TRP A 35 -3.24 -1.63 4.47
C TRP A 35 -3.60 -0.15 4.31
N LYS A 36 -4.41 0.15 3.30
CA LYS A 36 -4.92 1.49 3.00
C LYS A 36 -5.78 2.01 4.16
N SER A 37 -5.70 3.29 4.45
CA SER A 37 -6.48 3.91 5.53
C SER A 37 -7.99 3.79 5.27
N GLY A 38 -8.76 3.67 6.35
CA GLY A 38 -10.22 3.54 6.27
C GLY A 38 -10.75 2.16 5.85
N GLN A 39 -9.87 1.19 5.59
CA GLN A 39 -10.24 -0.17 5.23
C GLN A 39 -10.30 -1.12 6.43
N ASN A 40 -11.09 -2.19 6.33
CA ASN A 40 -11.18 -3.25 7.34
C ASN A 40 -10.63 -4.59 6.80
N PRO A 41 -9.41 -4.98 7.21
CA PRO A 41 -8.81 -6.25 6.81
C PRO A 41 -9.30 -7.46 7.61
N THR A 42 -10.34 -7.33 8.43
CA THR A 42 -10.85 -8.44 9.26
C THR A 42 -12.04 -9.13 8.60
N VAL A 43 -12.01 -10.47 8.62
CA VAL A 43 -13.12 -11.35 8.26
C VAL A 43 -13.58 -12.17 9.46
N THR A 44 -14.82 -12.62 9.42
CA THR A 44 -15.46 -13.42 10.47
C THR A 44 -15.95 -14.73 9.89
N CYS A 45 -15.77 -15.83 10.62
CA CYS A 45 -16.29 -17.13 10.22
C CYS A 45 -17.80 -17.21 10.41
N LEU A 46 -18.54 -17.53 9.34
CA LEU A 46 -20.00 -17.64 9.33
C LEU A 46 -20.46 -19.08 9.58
N HIS A 47 -21.73 -19.23 9.99
CA HIS A 47 -22.34 -20.53 10.31
C HIS A 47 -22.35 -21.52 9.15
N ASN A 48 -22.30 -21.04 7.91
CA ASN A 48 -22.22 -21.84 6.69
C ASN A 48 -20.79 -22.32 6.35
N GLY A 49 -19.79 -22.04 7.20
CA GLY A 49 -18.39 -22.41 6.98
C GLY A 49 -17.64 -21.49 6.02
N SER A 50 -18.21 -20.34 5.65
CA SER A 50 -17.56 -19.31 4.82
C SER A 50 -17.08 -18.12 5.65
N TRP A 51 -16.10 -17.40 5.13
CA TRP A 51 -15.65 -16.12 5.70
C TRP A 51 -16.47 -14.96 5.15
N THR A 52 -16.69 -13.91 5.95
CA THR A 52 -17.20 -12.64 5.45
C THR A 52 -16.22 -11.99 4.45
N SER A 53 -16.68 -10.96 3.74
CA SER A 53 -15.82 -10.18 2.85
C SER A 53 -14.94 -9.21 3.63
N ALA A 54 -13.63 -9.24 3.37
CA ALA A 54 -12.71 -8.18 3.79
C ALA A 54 -12.52 -7.15 2.68
N ASN A 55 -12.38 -5.89 3.11
CA ASN A 55 -11.89 -4.81 2.28
C ASN A 55 -10.45 -4.52 2.69
N VAL A 56 -9.48 -5.01 1.92
CA VAL A 56 -8.06 -4.80 2.19
C VAL A 56 -7.31 -4.59 0.88
N THR A 57 -6.53 -3.52 0.85
CA THR A 57 -5.65 -3.13 -0.24
C THR A 57 -4.32 -2.72 0.38
N CYS A 58 -3.24 -3.37 -0.04
CA CYS A 58 -1.90 -3.07 0.46
C CYS A 58 -1.24 -1.97 -0.38
N VAL A 59 -0.65 -1.00 0.30
CA VAL A 59 -0.08 0.22 -0.25
C VAL A 59 1.33 0.45 0.29
N CYS A 60 2.18 1.11 -0.49
CA CYS A 60 3.34 1.82 0.03
C CYS A 60 2.88 3.13 0.66
N ARG A 61 3.42 3.45 1.82
CA ARG A 61 3.24 4.75 2.48
C ARG A 61 4.51 5.55 2.38
N ASN A 62 4.37 6.87 2.51
CA ASN A 62 5.47 7.80 2.72
C ASN A 62 6.58 7.63 1.67
N PRO A 63 6.36 8.12 0.43
CA PRO A 63 7.40 8.13 -0.58
C PRO A 63 8.68 8.84 -0.07
N PRO A 64 9.88 8.46 -0.55
CA PRO A 64 11.13 9.02 -0.08
C PRO A 64 11.13 10.55 -0.15
N THR A 65 11.56 11.23 0.90
CA THR A 65 11.67 12.71 0.87
C THR A 65 12.64 13.14 -0.22
N LYS A 66 12.24 14.11 -1.04
CA LYS A 66 13.11 14.77 -2.03
C LYS A 66 13.27 16.25 -1.69
N LEU A 67 14.45 16.79 -2.01
CA LEU A 67 14.74 18.20 -1.73
C LEU A 67 13.88 19.09 -2.63
N TRP A 68 13.36 20.16 -2.04
CA TRP A 68 12.52 21.14 -2.72
C TRP A 68 11.24 20.57 -3.35
N THR A 69 10.76 19.44 -2.84
CA THR A 69 9.42 18.91 -3.14
C THR A 69 8.44 19.13 -2.00
N ILE A 70 7.16 19.01 -2.31
CA ILE A 70 6.08 18.89 -1.33
C ILE A 70 6.05 17.42 -0.90
N ASN A 71 6.19 17.17 0.40
CA ASN A 71 6.03 15.85 0.97
C ASN A 71 4.59 15.68 1.43
N GLU A 72 3.78 15.00 0.62
CA GLU A 72 2.41 14.66 0.99
C GLU A 72 2.36 13.22 1.52
N THR A 73 1.72 13.03 2.66
CA THR A 73 1.38 11.67 3.11
C THR A 73 0.50 11.03 2.04
N SER A 74 1.02 9.96 1.43
CA SER A 74 0.36 9.32 0.30
C SER A 74 0.33 7.81 0.50
N GLU A 75 -0.78 7.22 0.07
CA GLU A 75 -1.02 5.78 0.06
C GLU A 75 -1.11 5.34 -1.40
N VAL A 76 -0.11 4.61 -1.88
CA VAL A 76 -0.02 4.20 -3.30
C VAL A 76 -0.01 2.70 -3.40
N GLU A 77 -0.90 2.17 -4.23
CA GLU A 77 -1.06 0.73 -4.45
C GLU A 77 0.16 0.14 -5.16
N VAL A 78 0.45 -1.12 -4.87
CA VAL A 78 1.59 -1.83 -5.48
C VAL A 78 1.49 -1.80 -7.00
N GLY A 79 2.57 -1.37 -7.66
CA GLY A 79 2.63 -1.19 -9.11
C GLY A 79 2.16 0.18 -9.62
N GLN A 80 1.63 1.05 -8.77
CA GLN A 80 1.24 2.41 -9.11
C GLN A 80 2.37 3.42 -8.83
N ASN A 81 2.28 4.61 -9.44
CA ASN A 81 3.29 5.66 -9.33
C ASN A 81 2.81 6.82 -8.44
N TYR A 82 3.71 7.34 -7.62
CA TYR A 82 3.60 8.64 -6.98
C TYR A 82 4.39 9.67 -7.79
N THR A 83 3.82 10.85 -8.00
CA THR A 83 4.48 11.97 -8.68
C THR A 83 4.73 13.09 -7.69
N TYR A 84 5.99 13.44 -7.48
CA TYR A 84 6.38 14.56 -6.63
C TYR A 84 6.02 15.87 -7.30
N LYS A 85 5.65 16.84 -6.47
CA LYS A 85 5.49 18.25 -6.87
C LYS A 85 6.66 19.05 -6.33
N CYS A 86 7.30 19.86 -7.17
CA CYS A 86 8.26 20.85 -6.70
C CYS A 86 7.54 21.93 -5.87
N LYS A 87 8.25 22.53 -4.90
CA LYS A 87 7.71 23.66 -4.13
C LYS A 87 7.42 24.87 -5.03
N ASP A 88 6.56 25.76 -4.54
CA ASP A 88 6.11 26.95 -5.28
C ASP A 88 7.28 27.76 -5.86
N GLY A 89 7.15 28.12 -7.14
CA GLY A 89 8.18 28.84 -7.89
C GLY A 89 9.32 27.98 -8.44
N LEU A 90 9.36 26.67 -8.15
CA LEU A 90 10.37 25.74 -8.67
C LEU A 90 9.77 24.77 -9.69
N SER A 91 10.62 24.25 -10.56
CA SER A 91 10.27 23.22 -11.53
C SER A 91 11.35 22.15 -11.58
N VAL A 92 11.08 21.02 -12.23
CA VAL A 92 12.10 19.99 -12.44
C VAL A 92 13.20 20.60 -13.31
N LYS A 93 14.37 20.84 -12.70
CA LYS A 93 15.52 21.47 -13.32
C LYS A 93 16.34 20.47 -14.13
N SER A 94 16.45 19.23 -13.65
CA SER A 94 17.22 18.17 -14.31
C SER A 94 16.78 16.78 -13.86
N GLY A 95 17.11 15.77 -14.66
CA GLY A 95 16.83 14.36 -14.39
C GLY A 95 15.61 13.83 -15.15
N HIS A 96 15.04 12.75 -14.63
CA HIS A 96 13.83 12.12 -15.18
C HIS A 96 12.55 12.74 -14.61
N ASN A 97 11.40 12.23 -15.07
CA ASN A 97 10.10 12.56 -14.49
C ASN A 97 10.14 12.34 -12.97
N PRO A 98 9.59 13.28 -12.17
CA PRO A 98 9.69 13.29 -10.71
C PRO A 98 8.73 12.25 -10.12
N THR A 99 8.96 10.98 -10.42
CA THR A 99 8.04 9.88 -10.13
C THR A 99 8.77 8.72 -9.48
N VAL A 100 8.08 8.02 -8.58
CA VAL A 100 8.50 6.77 -7.95
C VAL A 100 7.37 5.76 -7.98
N LYS A 101 7.70 4.48 -8.09
CA LYS A 101 6.75 3.38 -8.14
C LYS A 101 6.72 2.62 -6.83
N CYS A 102 5.53 2.27 -6.35
CA CYS A 102 5.40 1.34 -5.22
C CYS A 102 5.73 -0.07 -5.69
N LEU A 103 6.78 -0.66 -5.12
CA LEU A 103 7.28 -1.99 -5.47
C LEU A 103 6.63 -3.09 -4.61
N GLN A 104 6.77 -4.33 -5.06
CA GLN A 104 6.11 -5.49 -4.44
C GLN A 104 6.64 -5.83 -3.04
N ASP A 105 7.83 -5.36 -2.71
CA ASP A 105 8.47 -5.48 -1.39
C ASP A 105 8.11 -4.32 -0.45
N GLY A 106 7.20 -3.43 -0.88
CA GLY A 106 6.81 -2.23 -0.15
C GLY A 106 7.83 -1.09 -0.20
N SER A 107 8.91 -1.24 -0.98
CA SER A 107 9.85 -0.16 -1.22
C SER A 107 9.40 0.73 -2.38
N TRP A 108 10.07 1.88 -2.52
CA TRP A 108 9.85 2.80 -3.61
C TRP A 108 10.96 2.69 -4.64
N SER A 109 10.63 2.71 -5.92
CA SER A 109 11.64 2.69 -6.98
C SER A 109 12.58 3.89 -6.87
N ALA A 110 13.81 3.73 -7.36
CA ALA A 110 14.73 4.86 -7.45
C ALA A 110 14.19 5.94 -8.39
N THR A 111 14.51 7.19 -8.08
CA THR A 111 14.24 8.34 -8.94
C THR A 111 15.37 9.35 -8.83
N ASN A 112 15.74 9.93 -9.97
CA ASN A 112 16.80 10.92 -10.07
C ASN A 112 16.24 12.14 -10.80
N PHE A 113 15.79 13.11 -10.01
CA PHE A 113 15.38 14.44 -10.46
C PHE A 113 15.77 15.47 -9.41
N SER A 114 15.90 16.72 -9.83
CA SER A 114 16.08 17.85 -8.92
C SER A 114 15.12 18.98 -9.27
N CYS A 115 14.51 19.56 -8.24
CA CYS A 115 13.72 20.78 -8.37
C CYS A 115 14.65 22.00 -8.28
N GLY A 116 14.38 23.03 -9.07
CA GLY A 116 15.15 24.26 -9.05
C GLY A 116 14.49 25.35 -9.91
N ASN A 117 15.11 26.52 -9.92
CA ASN A 117 14.72 27.58 -10.85
C ASN A 117 15.12 27.18 -12.27
N ILE A 118 14.17 27.27 -13.20
CA ILE A 118 14.38 27.17 -14.64
C ILE A 118 14.70 28.58 -15.16
N ARG A 119 15.94 29.02 -14.99
CA ARG A 119 16.39 30.35 -15.39
C ARG A 119 17.49 30.24 -16.43
#